data_AF-A0A820H9U6-F1
#
_entry.id   AF-A0A820H9U6-F1
#
_cell.length_a   1.000
_cell.length_b   1.000
_cell.length_c   1.000
_cell.angle_alpha   90.00
_cell.angle_beta   90.00
_cell.angle_gamma   90.00
#
_symmetry.space_group_name_H-M   'P 1'
#
loop_
_entity.id
_entity.type
_entity.pdbx_description
1 polymer ?
#
loop_
_entity_poly.entity_id
_entity_poly.type
_entity_poly.pdbx_seq_one_letter_code
_entity_poly.pdbx_strand_id
1 'polypeptide(L)'
;FQSKDSQQVGCGMYLLTSSITSLLAISMLIIKFWFVVLTHINVSISLSVLRGGCASIEPILKLFLYLDGWLNACVAVERAALILKGVNFDKKKSKSIARRTILILPFCILGTLIHELAFRRLFEYETAPDTTDTNYNTAILFFHLIGPFIVNLFSALFIIFGGARQRSKAQTNQNFKEHIQLQFSEHKQLIISPIVLLILSIPRLIISLLPGCAKTSENLWLYLGAYFISFTPSMLIFLIFVFPSKLYMKAFKQSFNRIRQRTPP
;
A
#
# COMPACT_ATOMS: atom_id res chain seq x y z
N PHE A 1 3.94 -16.66 -5.79
CA PHE A 1 4.93 -16.14 -4.81
C PHE A 1 5.74 -17.23 -4.08
N GLN A 2 5.70 -18.51 -4.52
CA GLN A 2 6.46 -19.62 -3.91
C GLN A 2 7.67 -20.09 -4.75
N SER A 3 8.12 -19.34 -5.76
CA SER A 3 9.32 -19.75 -6.50
C SER A 3 10.56 -19.53 -5.63
N LYS A 4 11.47 -20.53 -5.60
CA LYS A 4 12.68 -20.53 -4.77
C LYS A 4 13.52 -19.25 -4.91
N ASP A 5 13.48 -18.60 -6.07
CA ASP A 5 14.26 -17.37 -6.34
C ASP A 5 13.64 -16.11 -5.74
N SER A 6 12.31 -16.04 -5.61
CA SER A 6 11.61 -14.88 -5.02
C SER A 6 11.52 -14.94 -3.48
N GLN A 7 11.75 -16.12 -2.88
CA GLN A 7 11.81 -16.32 -1.42
C GLN A 7 13.23 -16.31 -0.83
N GLN A 8 14.26 -16.01 -1.62
CA GLN A 8 15.63 -15.98 -1.10
C GLN A 8 15.92 -14.75 -0.22
N VAL A 9 15.08 -13.72 -0.26
CA VAL A 9 15.28 -12.42 0.41
C VAL A 9 14.00 -11.99 1.12
N GLY A 10 14.11 -11.19 2.19
CA GLY A 10 13.00 -10.62 2.95
C GLY A 10 11.93 -9.91 2.09
N CYS A 11 12.33 -9.39 0.92
CA CYS A 11 11.44 -8.83 -0.10
C CYS A 11 10.25 -9.75 -0.46
N GLY A 12 10.47 -11.06 -0.55
CA GLY A 12 9.40 -12.01 -0.86
C GLY A 12 8.34 -12.11 0.24
N MET A 13 8.74 -11.95 1.50
CA MET A 13 7.82 -11.96 2.64
C MET A 13 6.97 -10.68 2.65
N TYR A 14 7.58 -9.52 2.44
CA TYR A 14 6.84 -8.25 2.35
C TYR A 14 5.80 -8.27 1.23
N LEU A 15 6.16 -8.79 0.04
CA LEU A 15 5.23 -8.91 -1.10
C LEU A 15 4.08 -9.86 -0.82
N LEU A 16 4.34 -10.98 -0.14
CA LEU A 16 3.29 -11.93 0.24
C LEU A 16 2.33 -11.30 1.24
N THR A 17 2.86 -10.65 2.28
CA THR A 17 2.03 -9.95 3.28
C THR A 17 1.22 -8.84 2.62
N SER A 18 1.83 -8.01 1.77
CA SER A 18 1.16 -6.95 1.01
C SER A 18 0.04 -7.51 0.12
N SER A 19 0.26 -8.65 -0.54
CA SER A 19 -0.79 -9.30 -1.35
C SER A 19 -1.98 -9.75 -0.50
N ILE A 20 -1.73 -10.31 0.70
CA ILE A 20 -2.78 -10.73 1.63
C ILE A 20 -3.53 -9.51 2.19
N THR A 21 -2.81 -8.48 2.65
CA THR A 21 -3.43 -7.25 3.19
C THR A 21 -4.23 -6.51 2.13
N SER A 22 -3.74 -6.48 0.89
CA SER A 22 -4.47 -5.92 -0.25
C SER A 22 -5.76 -6.69 -0.51
N LEU A 23 -5.73 -8.03 -0.52
CA LEU A 23 -6.95 -8.84 -0.71
C LEU A 23 -7.98 -8.60 0.40
N LEU A 24 -7.54 -8.50 1.66
CA LEU A 24 -8.41 -8.18 2.80
C LEU A 24 -8.98 -6.75 2.72
N ALA A 25 -8.19 -5.79 2.25
CA ALA A 25 -8.67 -4.42 2.02
C ALA A 25 -9.76 -4.41 0.94
N ILE A 26 -9.55 -5.13 -0.17
CA ILE A 26 -10.51 -5.27 -1.27
C ILE A 26 -11.82 -5.90 -0.80
N SER A 27 -11.77 -6.99 -0.03
CA SER A 27 -12.99 -7.61 0.50
C SER A 27 -13.74 -6.68 1.45
N MET A 28 -13.04 -5.99 2.35
CA MET A 28 -13.63 -5.00 3.26
C MET A 28 -14.26 -3.82 2.51
N LEU A 29 -13.67 -3.39 1.40
CA LEU A 29 -14.25 -2.35 0.54
C LEU A 29 -15.56 -2.78 -0.10
N ILE A 30 -15.60 -4.01 -0.61
CA ILE A 30 -16.81 -4.59 -1.19
C ILE A 30 -17.90 -4.67 -0.11
N ILE A 31 -17.55 -5.14 1.10
CA ILE A 31 -18.48 -5.18 2.24
C ILE A 31 -19.00 -3.77 2.57
N LYS A 32 -18.12 -2.77 2.65
CA LYS A 32 -18.52 -1.38 2.92
C LYS A 32 -19.43 -0.81 1.83
N PHE A 33 -19.12 -1.09 0.56
CA PHE A 33 -19.93 -0.66 -0.57
C PHE A 33 -21.35 -1.21 -0.47
N TRP A 34 -21.49 -2.53 -0.28
CA TRP A 34 -22.79 -3.17 -0.12
C TRP A 34 -23.50 -2.71 1.15
N PHE A 35 -22.77 -2.49 2.24
CA PHE A 35 -23.33 -1.93 3.46
C PHE A 35 -23.96 -0.55 3.21
N VAL A 36 -23.25 0.36 2.54
CA VAL A 36 -23.77 1.70 2.18
C VAL A 36 -24.99 1.58 1.28
N VAL A 37 -24.94 0.75 0.24
CA VAL A 37 -26.07 0.53 -0.68
C VAL A 37 -27.29 -0.03 0.07
N LEU A 38 -27.11 -1.03 0.93
CA LEU A 38 -28.19 -1.62 1.72
C LEU A 38 -28.76 -0.64 2.74
N THR A 39 -27.94 0.17 3.41
CA THR A 39 -28.42 1.21 4.33
C THR A 39 -29.22 2.31 3.65
N HIS A 40 -28.95 2.57 2.37
CA HIS A 40 -29.69 3.57 1.61
C HIS A 40 -31.00 3.01 1.02
N ILE A 41 -31.00 1.75 0.57
CA ILE A 41 -32.20 1.10 0.01
C ILE A 41 -33.18 0.68 1.12
N ASN A 42 -32.67 0.24 2.27
CA ASN A 42 -33.48 -0.21 3.41
C ASN A 42 -33.45 0.81 4.54
N VAL A 43 -34.54 1.57 4.68
CA VAL A 43 -34.73 2.59 5.74
C VAL A 43 -34.85 1.98 7.15
N SER A 44 -34.95 0.64 7.27
CA SER A 44 -35.18 -0.08 8.54
C SER A 44 -33.91 -0.56 9.27
N ILE A 45 -32.70 -0.23 8.79
CA ILE A 45 -31.47 -0.63 9.49
C ILE A 45 -31.35 0.12 10.81
N SER A 46 -31.14 -0.63 11.90
CA SER A 46 -31.02 -0.04 13.23
C SER A 46 -29.82 0.91 13.31
N LEU A 47 -30.01 2.02 14.01
CA LEU A 47 -29.00 3.06 14.21
C LEU A 47 -27.69 2.48 14.80
N SER A 48 -27.77 1.44 15.62
CA SER A 48 -26.63 0.73 16.20
C SER A 48 -25.80 -0.04 15.16
N VAL A 49 -26.43 -0.67 14.17
CA VAL A 49 -25.74 -1.36 13.07
C VAL A 49 -25.07 -0.35 12.14
N LEU A 50 -25.75 0.77 11.84
CA LEU A 50 -25.19 1.87 11.05
C LEU A 50 -23.94 2.47 11.71
N ARG A 51 -24.03 2.78 13.01
CA ARG A 51 -22.96 3.37 13.82
C ARG A 51 -21.79 2.39 14.01
N GLY A 52 -22.09 1.12 14.29
CA GLY A 52 -21.08 0.06 14.41
C GLY A 52 -20.30 -0.18 13.11
N GLY A 53 -20.98 -0.18 11.97
CA GLY A 53 -20.36 -0.29 10.64
C GLY A 53 -19.48 0.90 10.31
N CYS A 54 -19.97 2.14 10.53
CA CYS A 54 -19.19 3.36 10.27
C CYS A 54 -17.97 3.49 11.19
N ALA A 55 -18.10 3.12 12.47
CA ALA A 55 -17.02 3.20 13.45
C ALA A 55 -15.94 2.14 13.25
N SER A 56 -16.27 0.95 12.73
CA SER A 56 -15.35 -0.18 12.68
C SER A 56 -14.71 -0.40 11.31
N ILE A 57 -15.45 -0.18 10.22
CA ILE A 57 -14.97 -0.51 8.86
C ILE A 57 -13.91 0.49 8.39
N GLU A 58 -14.11 1.79 8.65
CA GLU A 58 -13.18 2.86 8.24
C GLU A 58 -11.76 2.66 8.80
N PRO A 59 -11.58 2.44 10.13
CA PRO A 59 -10.23 2.35 10.70
C PRO A 59 -9.52 1.06 10.31
N ILE A 60 -10.24 -0.07 10.21
CA ILE A 60 -9.68 -1.34 9.75
C ILE A 60 -9.17 -1.21 8.31
N LEU A 61 -9.95 -0.54 7.46
CA LEU A 61 -9.57 -0.28 6.09
C LEU A 61 -8.34 0.65 5.99
N LYS A 62 -8.29 1.71 6.81
CA LYS A 62 -7.11 2.58 6.92
C LYS A 62 -5.86 1.79 7.33
N LEU A 63 -5.97 0.92 8.33
CA LEU A 63 -4.89 0.06 8.79
C LEU A 63 -4.30 -0.79 7.66
N PHE A 64 -5.14 -1.52 6.91
CA PHE A 64 -4.64 -2.37 5.81
C PHE A 64 -3.94 -1.58 4.72
N LEU A 65 -4.45 -0.40 4.43
CA LEU A 65 -3.92 0.42 3.34
C LEU A 65 -2.63 1.13 3.74
N TYR A 66 -2.50 1.55 5.00
CA TYR A 66 -1.22 2.03 5.53
C TYR A 66 -0.19 0.90 5.61
N LEU A 67 -0.60 -0.29 6.02
CA LEU A 67 0.26 -1.47 6.01
C LEU A 67 0.81 -1.75 4.62
N ASP A 68 -0.04 -1.73 3.60
CA ASP A 68 0.37 -2.00 2.23
C ASP A 68 1.39 -0.96 1.73
N GLY A 69 1.16 0.32 1.99
CA GLY A 69 2.09 1.40 1.66
C GLY A 69 3.47 1.17 2.29
N TRP A 70 3.53 0.97 3.61
CA TRP A 70 4.79 0.77 4.32
C TRP A 70 5.49 -0.54 3.95
N LEU A 71 4.75 -1.63 3.69
CA LEU A 71 5.33 -2.87 3.17
C LEU A 71 5.97 -2.67 1.78
N ASN A 72 5.33 -1.88 0.92
CA ASN A 72 5.90 -1.53 -0.38
C ASN A 72 7.18 -0.68 -0.23
N ALA A 73 7.21 0.26 0.72
CA ALA A 73 8.44 0.99 1.06
C ALA A 73 9.55 0.05 1.54
N CYS A 74 9.25 -0.94 2.39
CA CYS A 74 10.21 -1.95 2.81
C CYS A 74 10.73 -2.79 1.63
N VAL A 75 9.87 -3.13 0.66
CA VAL A 75 10.29 -3.82 -0.58
C VAL A 75 11.31 -3.00 -1.35
N ALA A 76 11.10 -1.70 -1.51
CA ALA A 76 12.03 -0.82 -2.23
C ALA A 76 13.38 -0.69 -1.53
N VAL A 77 13.38 -0.51 -0.21
CA VAL A 77 14.62 -0.47 0.61
C VAL A 77 15.38 -1.78 0.49
N GLU A 78 14.70 -2.92 0.59
CA GLU A 78 15.32 -4.24 0.49
C GLU A 78 15.96 -4.47 -0.89
N ARG A 79 15.28 -4.04 -1.96
CA ARG A 79 15.80 -4.09 -3.34
C ARG A 79 17.03 -3.20 -3.52
N ALA A 80 17.00 -1.99 -2.96
CA ALA A 80 18.16 -1.11 -2.97
C ALA A 80 19.34 -1.74 -2.22
N ALA A 81 19.11 -2.30 -1.02
CA ALA A 81 20.14 -2.97 -0.24
C ALA A 81 20.74 -4.19 -0.95
N LEU A 82 19.92 -4.97 -1.66
CA LEU A 82 20.38 -6.11 -2.46
C LEU A 82 21.34 -5.69 -3.56
N ILE A 83 21.01 -4.64 -4.32
CA ILE A 83 21.83 -4.14 -5.42
C ILE A 83 23.16 -3.58 -4.90
N LEU A 84 23.11 -2.80 -3.81
CA LEU A 84 24.30 -2.14 -3.25
C LEU A 84 25.28 -3.09 -2.59
N LYS A 85 24.76 -4.04 -1.81
CA LYS A 85 25.61 -4.99 -1.08
C LYS A 85 26.06 -6.13 -1.98
N GLY A 86 25.34 -6.42 -3.06
CA GLY A 86 25.68 -7.48 -4.01
C GLY A 86 26.02 -8.79 -3.29
N VAL A 87 27.26 -9.23 -3.42
CA VAL A 87 27.78 -10.47 -2.80
C VAL A 87 27.80 -10.44 -1.27
N ASN A 88 27.89 -9.25 -0.66
CA ASN A 88 27.89 -9.07 0.80
C ASN A 88 26.48 -9.02 1.40
N PHE A 89 25.44 -9.30 0.60
CA PHE A 89 24.06 -9.28 1.07
C PHE A 89 23.71 -10.55 1.87
N ASP A 90 23.46 -10.40 3.17
CA ASP A 90 23.04 -11.49 4.04
C ASP A 90 21.53 -11.75 3.96
N LYS A 91 21.19 -12.83 3.26
CA LYS A 91 19.82 -13.34 3.07
C LYS A 91 19.16 -13.80 4.37
N LYS A 92 19.90 -14.37 5.33
CA LYS A 92 19.34 -14.85 6.61
C LYS A 92 18.97 -13.67 7.49
N LYS A 93 19.86 -12.67 7.61
CA LYS A 93 19.60 -11.44 8.34
C LYS A 93 18.42 -10.67 7.75
N SER A 94 18.38 -10.55 6.44
CA SER A 94 17.26 -9.97 5.68
C SER A 94 15.90 -10.61 6.04
N LYS A 95 15.80 -11.93 6.03
CA LYS A 95 14.55 -12.64 6.41
C LYS A 95 14.13 -12.40 7.86
N SER A 96 15.10 -12.37 8.78
CA SER A 96 14.83 -12.12 10.20
C SER A 96 14.29 -10.70 10.43
N ILE A 97 14.90 -9.71 9.77
CA ILE A 97 14.42 -8.32 9.80
C ILE A 97 13.00 -8.24 9.21
N ALA A 98 12.76 -8.85 8.04
CA ALA A 98 11.45 -8.83 7.41
C ALA A 98 10.35 -9.42 8.29
N ARG A 99 10.63 -10.54 8.97
CA ARG A 99 9.68 -11.15 9.90
C ARG A 99 9.35 -10.21 11.07
N ARG A 100 10.35 -9.56 11.66
CA ARG A 100 10.14 -8.60 12.76
C ARG A 100 9.36 -7.38 12.30
N THR A 101 9.71 -6.80 11.15
CA THR A 101 9.02 -5.64 10.58
C THR A 101 7.56 -5.97 10.30
N ILE A 102 7.25 -7.11 9.66
CA ILE A 102 5.86 -7.52 9.37
C ILE A 102 5.04 -7.65 10.66
N LEU A 103 5.65 -8.12 11.75
CA LEU A 103 4.98 -8.28 13.03
C LEU A 103 4.77 -6.96 13.77
N ILE A 104 5.76 -6.06 13.74
CA ILE A 104 5.75 -4.80 14.51
C ILE A 104 4.92 -3.71 13.80
N LEU A 105 4.99 -3.65 12.47
CA LEU A 105 4.40 -2.57 11.67
C LEU A 105 2.89 -2.35 11.91
N PRO A 106 2.04 -3.40 12.04
CA PRO A 106 0.62 -3.21 12.38
C PRO A 106 0.42 -2.49 13.71
N PHE A 107 1.22 -2.80 14.73
CA PHE A 107 1.11 -2.17 16.04
C PHE A 107 1.55 -0.70 15.98
N CYS A 108 2.59 -0.36 15.22
CA CYS A 108 2.99 1.03 15.03
C CYS A 108 1.89 1.85 14.36
N ILE A 109 1.23 1.30 13.33
CA ILE A 109 0.13 1.98 12.63
C ILE A 109 -1.12 2.07 13.51
N LEU A 110 -1.43 1.04 14.29
CA LEU A 110 -2.52 1.13 15.27
C LEU A 110 -2.24 2.20 16.33
N GLY A 111 -0.98 2.32 16.77
CA GLY A 111 -0.51 3.36 17.69
C GLY A 111 -0.82 4.77 17.20
N THR A 112 -0.54 5.05 15.92
CA THR A 112 -0.83 6.37 15.32
C THR A 112 -2.31 6.60 15.07
N LEU A 113 -3.10 5.53 14.87
CA LEU A 113 -4.54 5.59 14.68
C LEU A 113 -5.35 5.63 15.99
N ILE A 114 -4.74 5.38 17.16
CA ILE A 114 -5.43 5.40 18.46
C ILE A 114 -6.11 6.74 18.71
N HIS A 115 -5.46 7.85 18.34
CA HIS A 115 -6.04 9.19 18.52
C HIS A 115 -7.34 9.34 17.74
N GLU A 116 -7.33 8.96 16.46
CA GLU A 116 -8.53 8.98 15.61
C GLU A 116 -9.62 8.02 16.14
N LEU A 117 -9.24 6.82 16.60
CA LEU A 117 -10.14 5.81 17.15
C LEU A 117 -10.80 6.23 18.46
N ALA A 118 -10.04 6.88 19.35
CA ALA A 118 -10.52 7.35 20.65
C ALA A 118 -11.41 8.59 20.50
N PHE A 119 -10.99 9.55 19.67
CA PHE A 119 -11.70 10.82 19.52
C PHE A 119 -12.97 10.72 18.67
N ARG A 120 -13.01 9.80 17.70
CA ARG A 120 -14.22 9.52 16.91
C ARG A 120 -15.38 8.96 17.74
N ARG A 121 -15.12 8.38 18.92
CA ARG A 121 -16.17 7.96 19.88
C ARG A 121 -16.63 9.10 20.79
N LEU A 122 -15.82 10.13 21.02
CA LEU A 122 -16.15 11.23 21.92
C LEU A 122 -17.05 12.29 21.24
N PHE A 123 -16.85 12.54 19.95
CA PHE A 123 -17.51 13.65 19.22
C PHE A 123 -18.96 13.42 18.80
N GLU A 124 -19.56 12.27 19.09
CA GLU A 124 -21.02 12.15 18.96
C GLU A 124 -21.78 12.93 20.05
N TYR A 125 -21.08 13.67 20.92
CA TYR A 125 -21.69 14.42 22.01
C TYR A 125 -21.26 15.88 22.19
N GLU A 126 -20.17 16.36 21.56
CA GLU A 126 -19.71 17.75 21.76
C GLU A 126 -19.71 18.61 20.49
N THR A 127 -20.14 19.85 20.68
CA THR A 127 -20.29 20.87 19.64
C THR A 127 -18.96 21.60 19.47
N ALA A 128 -18.44 21.54 18.24
CA ALA A 128 -17.21 22.14 17.69
C ALA A 128 -15.93 21.27 17.75
N PRO A 129 -15.32 20.96 16.60
CA PRO A 129 -14.04 20.23 16.54
C PRO A 129 -12.89 21.11 17.05
N ASP A 130 -12.10 20.58 17.98
CA ASP A 130 -10.87 21.24 18.42
C ASP A 130 -9.83 21.25 17.28
N THR A 131 -9.17 22.40 17.10
CA THR A 131 -8.27 22.68 15.98
C THR A 131 -6.95 21.89 16.06
N THR A 132 -6.53 21.52 17.27
CA THR A 132 -5.33 20.71 17.53
C THR A 132 -5.51 19.26 17.08
N ASP A 133 -6.70 18.68 17.31
CA ASP A 133 -6.97 17.26 17.02
C ASP A 133 -7.16 17.00 15.52
N THR A 134 -7.75 17.98 14.83
CA THR A 134 -7.87 17.97 13.37
C THR A 134 -6.49 18.05 12.70
N ASN A 135 -5.61 18.93 13.19
CA ASN A 135 -4.23 19.05 12.68
C ASN A 135 -3.42 17.75 12.87
N TYR A 136 -3.53 17.09 14.03
CA TYR A 136 -2.84 15.81 14.28
C TYR A 136 -3.32 14.70 13.33
N ASN A 137 -4.63 14.50 13.21
CA ASN A 137 -5.20 13.46 12.35
C ASN A 137 -4.84 13.67 10.88
N THR A 138 -4.86 14.93 10.42
CA THR A 138 -4.40 15.31 9.07
C THR A 138 -2.91 15.02 8.89
N ALA A 139 -2.06 15.38 9.85
CA ALA A 139 -0.63 15.10 9.79
C ALA A 139 -0.31 13.60 9.72
N ILE A 140 -0.98 12.78 10.53
CA ILE A 140 -0.85 11.31 10.51
C ILE A 140 -1.30 10.73 9.16
N LEU A 141 -2.41 11.22 8.61
CA LEU A 141 -2.89 10.82 7.29
C LEU A 141 -1.84 11.12 6.21
N PHE A 142 -1.26 12.32 6.20
CA PHE A 142 -0.21 12.69 5.25
C PHE A 142 1.06 11.86 5.46
N PHE A 143 1.45 11.58 6.71
CA PHE A 143 2.62 10.76 7.02
C PHE A 143 2.48 9.34 6.46
N HIS A 144 1.37 8.64 6.75
CA HIS A 144 1.18 7.27 6.28
C HIS A 144 0.92 7.17 4.79
N LEU A 145 0.44 8.25 4.16
CA LEU A 145 0.28 8.28 2.72
C LEU A 145 1.59 8.64 2.00
N ILE A 146 2.15 9.82 2.26
CA ILE A 146 3.29 10.37 1.51
C ILE A 146 4.60 9.68 1.90
N GLY A 147 4.78 9.34 3.18
CA GLY A 147 6.00 8.73 3.70
C GLY A 147 6.48 7.51 2.91
N PRO A 148 5.63 6.50 2.68
CA PRO A 148 5.99 5.34 1.86
C PRO A 148 6.40 5.68 0.42
N PHE A 149 5.78 6.68 -0.21
CA PHE A 149 6.16 7.11 -1.57
C PHE A 149 7.51 7.80 -1.59
N ILE A 150 7.80 8.64 -0.60
CA ILE A 150 9.10 9.28 -0.43
C ILE A 150 10.20 8.22 -0.28
N VAL A 151 9.99 7.21 0.58
CA VAL A 151 10.96 6.12 0.77
C VAL A 151 11.16 5.32 -0.53
N ASN A 152 10.09 5.03 -1.26
CA ASN A 152 10.17 4.37 -2.57
C ASN A 152 10.98 5.19 -3.59
N LEU A 153 10.73 6.49 -3.67
CA LEU A 153 11.42 7.41 -4.58
C LEU A 153 12.92 7.47 -4.26
N PHE A 154 13.28 7.70 -2.99
CA PHE A 154 14.68 7.74 -2.59
C PHE A 154 15.38 6.40 -2.82
N SER A 155 14.71 5.27 -2.56
CA SER A 155 15.27 3.94 -2.84
C SER A 155 15.54 3.74 -4.34
N ALA A 156 14.64 4.19 -5.21
CA ALA A 156 14.81 4.11 -6.67
C ALA A 156 15.97 5.01 -7.16
N LEU A 157 16.06 6.24 -6.65
CA LEU A 157 17.18 7.14 -6.95
C LEU A 157 18.50 6.51 -6.50
N PHE A 158 18.53 5.91 -5.30
CA PHE A 158 19.71 5.25 -4.78
C PHE A 158 20.16 4.07 -5.64
N ILE A 159 19.23 3.30 -6.20
CA ILE A 159 19.53 2.22 -7.16
C ILE A 159 20.18 2.80 -8.42
N ILE A 160 19.61 3.85 -9.01
CA ILE A 160 20.10 4.42 -10.26
C ILE A 160 21.49 5.05 -10.08
N PHE A 161 21.67 5.90 -9.07
CA PHE A 161 22.95 6.56 -8.82
C PHE A 161 24.00 5.59 -8.27
N GLY A 162 23.61 4.69 -7.36
CA GLY A 162 24.49 3.67 -6.79
C GLY A 162 24.98 2.69 -7.86
N GLY A 163 24.08 2.19 -8.70
CA GLY A 163 24.39 1.31 -9.83
C GLY A 163 25.27 2.01 -10.88
N ALA A 164 24.95 3.26 -11.24
CA ALA A 164 25.77 4.04 -12.16
C ALA A 164 27.19 4.30 -11.61
N ARG A 165 27.32 4.60 -10.32
CA ARG A 165 28.63 4.81 -9.67
C ARG A 165 29.45 3.52 -9.61
N GLN A 166 28.81 2.39 -9.34
CA GLN A 166 29.48 1.09 -9.33
C GLN A 166 29.98 0.70 -10.73
N ARG A 167 29.15 0.90 -11.78
CA ARG A 167 29.55 0.64 -13.17
C ARG A 167 30.66 1.59 -13.63
N SER A 168 30.59 2.87 -13.30
CA SER A 168 31.64 3.85 -13.62
C SER A 168 33.00 3.53 -12.97
N LYS A 169 33.02 2.94 -11.78
CA LYS A 169 34.26 2.47 -11.15
C LYS A 169 34.83 1.20 -11.79
N ALA A 170 33.99 0.36 -12.40
CA ALA A 170 34.38 -0.90 -13.02
C ALA A 170 34.69 -0.75 -14.53
N GLN A 171 34.10 0.23 -15.20
CA GLN A 171 34.25 0.50 -16.62
C GLN A 171 34.65 1.97 -16.82
N THR A 172 35.95 2.20 -17.05
CA THR A 172 36.54 3.55 -17.19
C THR A 172 36.30 4.19 -18.56
N ASN A 173 35.80 3.44 -19.54
CA ASN A 173 35.68 3.88 -20.93
C ASN A 173 34.40 4.69 -21.24
N GLN A 174 33.50 4.86 -20.27
CA GLN A 174 32.25 5.59 -20.43
C GLN A 174 32.13 6.72 -19.42
N ASN A 175 31.47 7.79 -19.82
CA ASN A 175 31.24 8.91 -18.92
C ASN A 175 30.16 8.57 -17.88
N PHE A 176 30.29 9.11 -16.66
CA PHE A 176 29.33 8.87 -15.59
C PHE A 176 27.88 9.20 -15.98
N LYS A 177 27.68 10.21 -16.83
CA LYS A 177 26.36 10.59 -17.39
C LYS A 177 25.75 9.48 -18.26
N GLU A 178 26.56 8.77 -19.04
CA GLU A 178 26.11 7.65 -19.88
C GLU A 178 25.67 6.47 -19.02
N HIS A 179 26.42 6.16 -17.96
CA HIS A 179 26.03 5.12 -16.99
C HIS A 179 24.71 5.46 -16.28
N ILE A 180 24.47 6.73 -15.93
CA ILE A 180 23.18 7.17 -15.36
C ILE A 180 22.06 7.00 -16.37
N GLN A 181 22.22 7.44 -17.63
CA GLN A 181 21.18 7.32 -18.65
C GLN A 181 20.82 5.85 -18.91
N LEU A 182 21.83 4.98 -18.95
CA LEU A 182 21.64 3.55 -19.14
C LEU A 182 20.89 2.92 -17.96
N GLN A 183 21.29 3.23 -16.72
CA GLN A 183 20.59 2.77 -15.52
C GLN A 183 19.18 3.35 -15.38
N PHE A 184 18.97 4.60 -15.76
CA PHE A 184 17.65 5.23 -15.77
C PHE A 184 16.73 4.54 -16.78
N SER A 185 17.19 4.26 -18.00
CA SER A 185 16.37 3.57 -19.00
C SER A 185 16.04 2.13 -18.61
N GLU A 186 16.98 1.44 -17.93
CA GLU A 186 16.83 0.08 -17.40
C GLU A 186 15.85 0.03 -16.21
N HIS A 187 15.83 1.07 -15.36
CA HIS A 187 15.09 1.08 -14.10
C HIS A 187 13.97 2.13 -14.00
N LYS A 188 13.60 2.82 -15.09
CA LYS A 188 12.55 3.86 -15.11
C LYS A 188 11.22 3.41 -14.48
N GLN A 189 10.89 2.12 -14.62
CA GLN A 189 9.68 1.53 -14.03
C GLN A 189 9.67 1.58 -12.50
N LEU A 190 10.83 1.60 -11.84
CA LEU A 190 10.94 1.74 -10.38
C LEU A 190 10.56 3.14 -9.88
N ILE A 191 10.64 4.16 -10.74
CA ILE A 191 10.24 5.55 -10.43
C ILE A 191 8.79 5.81 -10.86
N ILE A 192 8.44 5.39 -12.08
CA ILE A 192 7.11 5.62 -12.65
C ILE A 192 6.02 4.99 -11.79
N SER A 193 6.25 3.78 -11.27
CA SER A 193 5.24 3.05 -10.53
C SER A 193 4.83 3.71 -9.19
N PRO A 194 5.74 4.12 -8.29
CA PRO A 194 5.39 4.90 -7.11
C PRO A 194 4.68 6.23 -7.41
N ILE A 195 5.06 6.93 -8.49
CA ILE A 195 4.44 8.21 -8.87
C ILE A 195 3.00 7.99 -9.35
N VAL A 196 2.78 6.98 -10.20
CA VAL A 196 1.44 6.64 -10.69
C VAL A 196 0.53 6.22 -9.54
N LEU A 197 1.04 5.42 -8.59
CA LEU A 197 0.30 5.05 -7.38
C LEU A 197 -0.01 6.24 -6.46
N LEU A 198 0.91 7.20 -6.33
CA LEU A 198 0.69 8.42 -5.57
C LEU A 198 -0.45 9.22 -6.19
N ILE A 199 -0.40 9.47 -7.50
CA ILE A 199 -1.46 10.19 -8.24
C ILE A 199 -2.81 9.47 -8.07
N LEU A 200 -2.80 8.16 -8.26
CA LEU A 200 -3.98 7.32 -8.12
C LEU A 200 -4.55 7.36 -6.69
N SER A 201 -3.73 7.54 -5.65
CA SER A 201 -4.19 7.62 -4.25
C SER A 201 -4.67 9.01 -3.80
N ILE A 202 -4.57 10.05 -4.64
CA ILE A 202 -5.07 11.41 -4.36
C ILE A 202 -6.60 11.46 -4.15
N PRO A 203 -7.45 10.83 -4.99
CA PRO A 203 -8.89 10.82 -4.76
C PRO A 203 -9.26 10.27 -3.37
N ARG A 204 -8.46 9.32 -2.87
CA ARG A 204 -8.64 8.74 -1.53
C ARG A 204 -8.33 9.71 -0.40
N LEU A 205 -7.36 10.63 -0.58
CA LEU A 205 -7.13 11.74 0.37
C LEU A 205 -8.38 12.60 0.48
N ILE A 206 -8.96 12.98 -0.66
CA ILE A 206 -10.11 13.87 -0.74
C ILE A 206 -11.28 13.28 0.05
N ILE A 207 -11.52 11.97 -0.06
CA ILE A 207 -12.61 11.31 0.68
C ILE A 207 -12.28 11.10 2.16
N SER A 208 -11.03 10.78 2.51
CA SER A 208 -10.64 10.58 3.91
C SER A 208 -10.63 11.88 4.74
N LEU A 209 -10.60 13.04 4.06
CA LEU A 209 -10.71 14.37 4.65
C LEU A 209 -12.17 14.85 4.75
N LEU A 210 -13.12 14.14 4.13
CA LEU A 210 -14.55 14.41 4.34
C LEU A 210 -14.94 13.88 5.73
N PRO A 211 -15.67 14.66 6.54
CA PRO A 211 -16.11 14.23 7.86
C PRO A 211 -16.88 12.90 7.76
N GLY A 212 -16.41 11.91 8.51
CA GLY A 212 -16.90 10.55 8.46
C GLY A 212 -18.38 10.47 8.84
N CYS A 213 -19.16 9.76 8.03
CA CYS A 213 -20.61 9.73 8.11
C CYS A 213 -21.25 11.12 7.92
N ALA A 214 -20.84 11.82 6.86
CA ALA A 214 -21.58 12.99 6.36
C ALA A 214 -23.06 12.61 6.16
N LYS A 215 -23.97 13.45 6.64
CA LYS A 215 -25.38 13.48 6.21
C LYS A 215 -25.36 13.29 4.70
N THR A 216 -25.92 12.18 4.25
CA THR A 216 -26.01 11.75 2.85
C THR A 216 -26.04 12.97 1.95
N SER A 217 -24.93 13.25 1.27
CA SER A 217 -24.88 14.33 0.28
C SER A 217 -26.08 14.15 -0.64
N GLU A 218 -26.69 15.25 -1.09
CA GLU A 218 -27.89 15.23 -1.96
C GLU A 218 -27.76 14.31 -3.19
N ASN A 219 -26.53 13.91 -3.57
CA ASN A 219 -26.25 12.92 -4.61
C ASN A 219 -25.41 11.72 -4.11
N LEU A 220 -26.08 10.64 -3.64
CA LEU A 220 -25.47 9.37 -3.23
C LEU A 220 -24.57 8.76 -4.32
N TRP A 221 -24.99 8.81 -5.58
CA TRP A 221 -24.26 8.24 -6.70
C TRP A 221 -22.91 8.89 -6.94
N LEU A 222 -22.80 10.21 -6.68
CA LEU A 222 -21.55 10.94 -6.79
C LEU A 222 -20.58 10.56 -5.67
N TYR A 223 -21.09 10.36 -4.45
CA TYR A 223 -20.31 9.84 -3.32
C TYR A 223 -19.81 8.41 -3.58
N LEU A 224 -20.69 7.50 -4.03
CA LEU A 224 -20.32 6.12 -4.38
C LEU A 224 -19.32 6.06 -5.54
N GLY A 225 -19.49 6.92 -6.56
CA GLY A 225 -18.57 7.04 -7.70
C GLY A 225 -17.19 7.51 -7.28
N ALA A 226 -17.11 8.58 -6.49
CA ALA A 226 -15.84 9.07 -5.94
C ALA A 226 -15.16 8.01 -5.05
N TYR A 227 -15.96 7.31 -4.23
CA TYR A 227 -15.47 6.22 -3.38
C TYR A 227 -14.85 5.11 -4.23
N PHE A 228 -15.54 4.62 -5.26
CA PHE A 228 -15.02 3.60 -6.16
C PHE A 228 -13.73 4.03 -6.86
N ILE A 229 -13.69 5.25 -7.42
CA ILE A 229 -12.50 5.83 -8.07
C ILE A 229 -11.30 5.87 -7.11
N SER A 230 -11.54 6.18 -5.84
CA SER A 230 -10.49 6.29 -4.81
C SER A 230 -9.88 4.96 -4.39
N PHE A 231 -10.55 3.83 -4.65
CA PHE A 231 -10.04 2.49 -4.32
C PHE A 231 -9.58 1.68 -5.53
N THR A 232 -9.90 2.13 -6.75
CA THR A 232 -9.26 1.67 -8.00
C THR A 232 -7.73 1.51 -7.92
N PRO A 233 -6.95 2.40 -7.28
CA PRO A 233 -5.50 2.25 -7.18
C PRO A 233 -5.08 0.95 -6.50
N SER A 234 -5.78 0.58 -5.42
CA SER A 234 -5.51 -0.63 -4.64
C SER A 234 -5.89 -1.90 -5.40
N MET A 235 -6.94 -1.83 -6.23
CA MET A 235 -7.33 -2.91 -7.15
C MET A 235 -6.30 -3.09 -8.28
N LEU A 236 -5.68 -2.00 -8.72
CA LEU A 236 -4.71 -1.99 -9.83
C LEU A 236 -3.29 -2.40 -9.42
N ILE A 237 -2.94 -2.48 -8.13
CA ILE A 237 -1.60 -2.93 -7.69
C ILE A 237 -1.28 -4.31 -8.26
N PHE A 238 -2.21 -5.26 -8.22
CA PHE A 238 -2.01 -6.57 -8.83
C PHE A 238 -1.78 -6.46 -10.35
N LEU A 239 -2.59 -5.66 -11.05
CA LEU A 239 -2.49 -5.48 -12.50
C LEU A 239 -1.23 -4.71 -12.93
N ILE A 240 -0.74 -3.76 -12.13
CA ILE A 240 0.42 -2.92 -12.44
C ILE A 240 1.73 -3.64 -12.10
N PHE A 241 1.79 -4.39 -10.99
CA PHE A 241 3.02 -5.04 -10.55
C PHE A 241 3.14 -6.50 -10.98
N VAL A 242 2.04 -7.26 -10.98
CA VAL A 242 2.07 -8.71 -11.26
C VAL A 242 1.95 -8.98 -12.75
N PHE A 243 1.10 -8.25 -13.46
CA PHE A 243 0.83 -8.52 -14.89
C PHE A 243 2.02 -8.22 -15.84
N PRO A 244 2.75 -7.10 -15.73
CA PRO A 244 3.82 -6.77 -16.68
C PRO A 244 5.13 -7.51 -16.40
N SER A 245 5.30 -8.03 -15.18
CA SER A 245 6.52 -8.69 -14.76
C SER A 245 6.57 -10.13 -15.27
N LYS A 246 7.53 -10.41 -16.16
CA LYS A 246 7.82 -11.78 -16.64
C LYS A 246 8.05 -12.76 -15.48
N LEU A 247 8.66 -12.29 -14.39
CA LEU A 247 9.00 -13.10 -13.22
C LEU A 247 7.75 -13.40 -12.37
N TYR A 248 6.88 -12.41 -12.15
CA TYR A 248 5.64 -12.59 -11.40
C TYR A 248 4.60 -13.37 -12.20
N MET A 249 4.46 -13.10 -13.50
CA MET A 249 3.59 -13.85 -14.42
C MET A 249 3.98 -15.32 -14.51
N LYS A 250 5.29 -15.63 -14.54
CA LYS A 250 5.79 -17.02 -14.54
C LYS A 250 5.44 -17.74 -13.23
N ALA A 251 5.63 -17.07 -12.08
CA ALA A 251 5.27 -17.62 -10.78
C ALA A 251 3.76 -17.78 -10.59
N PHE A 252 2.96 -16.87 -11.13
CA PHE A 252 1.49 -16.95 -11.14
C PHE A 252 1.00 -18.13 -11.98
N LYS A 253 1.47 -18.26 -13.23
CA LYS A 253 1.16 -19.41 -14.10
C LYS A 253 1.53 -20.76 -13.48
N GLN A 254 2.69 -20.85 -12.84
CA GLN A 254 3.10 -22.07 -12.13
C GLN A 254 2.21 -22.41 -10.94
N SER A 255 1.75 -21.41 -10.20
CA SER A 255 0.83 -21.61 -9.07
C SER A 255 -0.56 -22.04 -9.55
N PHE A 256 -1.05 -21.40 -10.62
CA PHE A 256 -2.32 -21.73 -11.26
C PHE A 256 -2.33 -23.16 -11.82
N ASN A 257 -1.27 -23.56 -12.53
CA ASN A 257 -1.15 -24.91 -13.07
C ASN A 257 -1.08 -25.98 -11.98
N ARG A 258 -0.44 -25.70 -10.83
CA ARG A 258 -0.41 -26.62 -9.67
C ARG A 258 -1.79 -26.79 -9.02
N ILE A 259 -2.60 -25.74 -8.96
CA ILE A 259 -3.97 -25.82 -8.44
C ILE A 259 -4.83 -26.64 -9.41
N ARG A 260 -4.72 -26.36 -10.71
CA ARG A 260 -5.41 -27.12 -11.76
C ARG A 260 -5.05 -28.61 -11.78
N GLN A 261 -3.83 -28.97 -11.39
CA GLN A 261 -3.38 -30.36 -11.26
C GLN A 261 -3.78 -31.03 -9.93
N ARG A 262 -4.24 -30.27 -8.93
CA ARG A 262 -4.66 -30.78 -7.61
C ARG A 262 -6.17 -30.94 -7.47
N THR A 263 -6.95 -30.31 -8.33
CA THR A 263 -8.36 -30.64 -8.54
C THR A 263 -8.46 -31.77 -9.56
N PRO A 264 -8.80 -33.01 -9.17
CA PRO A 264 -9.23 -34.01 -10.15
C PRO A 264 -10.56 -33.56 -10.79
N PRO A 265 -10.90 -34.04 -11.99
CA PRO A 265 -12.18 -33.78 -12.63
C PRO A 265 -13.37 -34.26 -11.79
#